data_AF-A0A5R8M3D7-F1
#
_entry.id   AF-A0A5R8M3D7-F1
#
_cell.length_a   1.000
_cell.length_b   1.000
_cell.length_c   1.000
_cell.angle_alpha   90.00
_cell.angle_beta   90.00
_cell.angle_gamma   90.00
#
_symmetry.space_group_name_H-M   'P 1'
#
loop_
_entity.id
_entity.type
_entity.pdbx_description
1 polymer ?
#
loop_
_entity_poly.entity_id
_entity_poly.type
_entity_poly.pdbx_seq_one_letter_code
_entity_poly.pdbx_strand_id
1 'polypeptide(L)'
;LGGVPIRACVTPIAAVAGQAIATIEAMQDDPVGKAVQDAWVRHDVPQCGYCQSGQVMSAVALLRTNRRPLDGDIDNAMSGNLCRCGTYQR
;
A
#
# COMPACT_ATOMS: atom_id res chain seq x y z
N LEU A 1 -0.35 -4.28 -9.75
CA LEU A 1 -0.62 -4.94 -11.05
C LEU A 1 -1.17 -6.32 -10.77
N GLY A 2 -2.39 -6.64 -11.22
CA GLY A 2 -2.98 -7.96 -10.96
C GLY A 2 -3.06 -8.32 -9.46
N GLY A 3 -3.28 -7.34 -8.59
CA GLY A 3 -3.31 -7.53 -7.13
C GLY A 3 -1.95 -7.52 -6.42
N VAL A 4 -0.83 -7.53 -7.15
CA VAL A 4 0.53 -7.50 -6.56
C VAL A 4 1.11 -6.07 -6.62
N PRO A 5 1.67 -5.54 -5.52
CA PRO A 5 2.39 -4.26 -5.53
C PRO A 5 3.65 -4.35 -6.40
N ILE A 6 3.84 -3.37 -7.27
CA ILE A 6 5.04 -3.25 -8.10
C ILE A 6 5.53 -1.81 -8.15
N ARG A 7 6.82 -1.61 -8.44
CA ARG A 7 7.40 -0.26 -8.61
C ARG A 7 7.12 0.26 -10.01
N ALA A 8 6.17 1.20 -10.12
CA ALA A 8 5.79 1.78 -11.41
C ALA A 8 6.96 2.50 -12.10
N CYS A 9 7.84 3.17 -11.36
CA CYS A 9 8.95 3.95 -11.91
C CYS A 9 10.00 3.14 -12.70
N VAL A 10 10.07 1.82 -12.49
CA VAL A 10 10.98 0.91 -13.19
C VAL A 10 10.25 -0.10 -14.08
N THR A 11 8.92 0.00 -14.18
CA THR A 11 8.11 -0.92 -14.98
C THR A 11 7.89 -0.32 -16.37
N PRO A 12 8.36 -0.97 -17.46
CA PRO A 12 8.11 -0.49 -18.81
C PRO A 12 6.62 -0.43 -19.14
N ILE A 13 6.17 0.60 -19.84
CA ILE A 13 4.76 0.76 -20.24
C ILE A 13 4.25 -0.41 -21.09
N ALA A 14 5.13 -1.00 -21.93
CA ALA A 14 4.79 -2.16 -22.74
C ALA A 14 4.45 -3.40 -21.89
N ALA A 15 5.01 -3.51 -20.67
CA ALA A 15 4.77 -4.66 -19.79
C ALA A 15 3.39 -4.64 -19.10
N VAL A 16 2.69 -3.50 -19.13
CA VAL A 16 1.38 -3.34 -18.48
C VAL A 16 0.21 -3.27 -19.47
N ALA A 17 0.47 -3.41 -20.77
CA ALA A 17 -0.56 -3.41 -21.79
C ALA A 17 -1.61 -4.51 -21.54
N GLY A 18 -2.89 -4.14 -21.53
CA GLY A 18 -4.00 -5.07 -21.31
C GLY A 18 -4.15 -5.59 -19.88
N GLN A 19 -3.32 -5.14 -18.93
CA GLN A 19 -3.39 -5.59 -17.55
C GLN A 19 -4.26 -4.68 -16.68
N ALA A 20 -4.84 -5.26 -15.62
CA ALA A 20 -5.57 -4.49 -14.61
C ALA A 20 -4.60 -3.74 -13.69
N ILE A 21 -4.72 -2.41 -13.69
CA ILE A 21 -3.94 -1.49 -12.86
C ILE A 21 -4.88 -0.87 -11.82
N ALA A 22 -4.44 -0.85 -10.57
CA ALA A 22 -5.09 -0.13 -9.49
C ALA A 22 -4.05 0.75 -8.80
N THR A 23 -4.49 1.94 -8.39
CA THR A 23 -3.68 2.97 -7.72
C THR A 23 -4.41 3.44 -6.45
N ILE A 24 -3.80 4.38 -5.72
CA ILE A 24 -4.32 4.85 -4.43
C ILE A 24 -5.75 5.42 -4.52
N GLU A 25 -6.09 6.00 -5.67
CA GLU A 25 -7.38 6.62 -5.97
C GLU A 25 -8.53 5.61 -5.91
N ALA A 26 -8.27 4.34 -6.21
CA ALA A 26 -9.28 3.29 -6.17
C ALA A 26 -9.53 2.74 -4.75
N MET A 27 -8.72 3.11 -3.76
CA MET A 27 -8.78 2.47 -2.43
C MET A 27 -10.01 2.88 -1.61
N GLN A 28 -10.62 4.03 -1.89
CA GLN A 28 -11.84 4.46 -1.19
C GLN A 28 -13.05 3.56 -1.51
N ASP A 29 -13.11 3.04 -2.74
CA ASP A 29 -14.19 2.15 -3.19
C ASP A 29 -13.87 0.67 -2.96
N ASP A 30 -12.66 0.35 -2.50
CA ASP A 30 -12.26 -1.01 -2.15
C ASP A 30 -12.53 -1.31 -0.66
N PRO A 31 -13.20 -2.41 -0.29
CA PRO A 31 -13.50 -2.69 1.12
C PRO A 31 -12.25 -2.80 2.03
N VAL A 32 -11.16 -3.39 1.53
CA VAL A 32 -9.90 -3.50 2.27
C VAL A 32 -9.16 -2.16 2.25
N GLY A 33 -9.09 -1.51 1.09
CA GLY A 33 -8.53 -0.17 0.90
C GLY A 33 -9.14 0.86 1.84
N LYS A 34 -10.47 0.89 1.92
CA LYS A 34 -11.21 1.78 2.81
C LYS A 34 -10.90 1.49 4.27
N ALA A 35 -10.91 0.22 4.68
CA ALA A 35 -10.58 -0.15 6.06
C ALA A 35 -9.15 0.29 6.45
N VAL A 36 -8.19 0.14 5.53
CA VAL A 36 -6.81 0.60 5.72
C VAL A 36 -6.75 2.13 5.80
N GLN A 37 -7.38 2.86 4.88
CA GLN A 37 -7.37 4.33 4.89
C GLN A 37 -8.06 4.91 6.13
N ASP A 38 -9.17 4.32 6.57
CA ASP A 38 -9.87 4.72 7.80
C ASP A 38 -8.98 4.48 9.04
N ALA A 39 -8.20 3.38 9.07
CA ALA A 39 -7.23 3.14 10.12
C ALA A 39 -6.05 4.13 10.06
N TRP A 40 -5.54 4.45 8.86
CA TRP A 40 -4.48 5.43 8.66
C TRP A 40 -4.84 6.80 9.22
N VAL A 41 -6.09 7.23 9.03
CA VAL A 41 -6.62 8.48 9.61
C VAL A 41 -6.77 8.36 11.12
N ARG A 42 -7.34 7.26 11.61
CA ARG A 42 -7.58 7.05 13.06
C ARG A 42 -6.28 7.08 13.87
N HIS A 43 -5.20 6.54 13.33
CA HIS A 43 -3.90 6.47 13.99
C HIS A 43 -2.97 7.65 13.63
N ASP A 44 -3.48 8.67 12.93
CA ASP A 44 -2.71 9.83 12.48
C ASP A 44 -1.40 9.41 11.80
N VAL A 45 -1.45 8.40 10.93
CA VAL A 45 -0.24 7.80 10.34
C VAL A 45 0.51 8.80 9.44
N PRO A 46 -0.15 9.58 8.57
CA PRO A 46 0.52 10.55 7.71
C PRO A 46 1.22 11.67 8.48
N GLN A 47 2.31 12.19 7.88
CA GLN A 47 2.85 13.51 8.20
C GLN A 47 2.91 14.33 6.91
N CYS A 48 4.03 14.29 6.18
CA CYS A 48 4.15 14.96 4.88
C CYS A 48 3.29 14.31 3.76
N GLY A 49 2.76 13.11 3.99
CA GLY A 49 1.89 12.41 3.03
C GLY A 49 2.60 11.70 1.87
N TYR A 50 3.85 12.04 1.55
CA TYR A 50 4.49 11.62 0.29
C TYR A 50 4.59 10.10 0.09
N CYS A 51 4.96 9.35 1.14
CA CYS A 51 5.09 7.89 1.05
C CYS A 51 3.76 7.14 1.17
N GLN A 52 2.66 7.81 1.53
CA GLN A 52 1.46 7.13 2.02
C GLN A 52 0.73 6.34 0.94
N SER A 53 0.75 6.80 -0.32
CA SER A 53 0.16 6.04 -1.43
C SER A 53 0.82 4.66 -1.57
N GLY A 54 2.16 4.58 -1.49
CA GLY A 54 2.87 3.30 -1.55
C GLY A 54 2.60 2.42 -0.33
N GLN A 55 2.63 3.02 0.86
CA GLN A 55 2.37 2.32 2.13
C GLN A 55 0.97 1.68 2.15
N VAL A 56 -0.07 2.45 1.82
CA VAL A 56 -1.46 1.97 1.77
C VAL A 56 -1.61 0.85 0.74
N MET A 57 -1.05 1.02 -0.47
CA MET A 57 -1.16 0.00 -1.51
C MET A 57 -0.47 -1.32 -1.13
N SER A 58 0.68 -1.26 -0.45
CA SER A 58 1.33 -2.46 0.10
C SER A 58 0.52 -3.10 1.23
N ALA A 59 -0.05 -2.30 2.14
CA ALA A 59 -0.81 -2.80 3.28
C ALA A 59 -2.09 -3.52 2.82
N VAL A 60 -2.79 -2.94 1.84
CA VAL A 60 -3.96 -3.54 1.21
C VAL A 60 -3.61 -4.87 0.55
N ALA A 61 -2.50 -4.94 -0.18
CA ALA A 61 -2.07 -6.18 -0.80
C ALA A 61 -1.75 -7.28 0.21
N LEU A 62 -1.06 -6.95 1.31
CA LEU A 62 -0.80 -7.88 2.41
C LEU A 62 -2.11 -8.38 3.02
N LEU A 63 -3.03 -7.48 3.38
CA LEU A 63 -4.27 -7.84 4.07
C LEU A 63 -5.26 -8.64 3.21
N ARG A 64 -5.14 -8.57 1.88
CA ARG A 64 -5.91 -9.41 0.96
C ARG A 64 -5.45 -10.87 0.97
N THR A 65 -4.16 -11.12 1.17
CA THR A 65 -3.58 -12.48 1.16
C THR A 65 -3.46 -13.05 2.57
N ASN A 66 -3.22 -12.20 3.57
CA ASN A 66 -3.10 -12.57 4.97
C ASN A 66 -3.90 -11.59 5.86
N ARG A 67 -5.08 -12.03 6.32
CA ARG A 67 -5.97 -11.20 7.16
C ARG A 67 -5.48 -11.05 8.61
N ARG A 68 -4.49 -11.82 9.03
CA ARG A 68 -3.93 -11.80 10.40
C ARG A 68 -2.40 -11.89 10.32
N PRO A 69 -1.74 -10.90 9.72
CA PRO A 69 -0.29 -10.90 9.57
C PRO A 69 0.38 -10.84 10.93
N LEU A 70 1.54 -11.49 11.03
CA LEU A 70 2.47 -11.30 12.13
C LEU A 70 3.35 -10.07 11.84
N ASP A 71 4.01 -9.53 12.85
CA ASP A 71 4.86 -8.33 12.69
C ASP A 71 5.90 -8.49 11.58
N GLY A 72 6.52 -9.67 11.48
CA GLY A 72 7.48 -9.97 10.41
C GLY A 72 6.86 -9.95 9.00
N ASP A 73 5.57 -10.30 8.85
CA ASP A 73 4.87 -10.18 7.56
C ASP A 73 4.66 -8.70 7.20
N ILE A 74 4.34 -7.87 8.19
CA ILE A 74 4.13 -6.43 8.02
C ILE A 74 5.45 -5.76 7.62
N ASP A 75 6.52 -6.02 8.36
CA ASP A 75 7.86 -5.48 8.09
C ASP A 75 8.32 -5.81 6.67
N ASN A 76 8.15 -7.07 6.26
CA ASN A 76 8.51 -7.52 4.93
C ASN A 76 7.69 -6.82 3.85
N ALA A 77 6.36 -6.70 4.03
CA ALA A 77 5.48 -6.04 3.06
C ALA A 77 5.74 -4.53 2.94
N MET A 78 6.20 -3.89 4.02
CA MET A 78 6.48 -2.44 4.05
C MET A 78 7.94 -2.08 3.71
N SER A 79 8.84 -3.06 3.65
CA SER A 79 10.29 -2.86 3.44
C SER A 79 10.64 -2.04 2.18
N GLY A 80 9.79 -2.08 1.14
CA GLY A 80 9.97 -1.33 -0.09
C GLY A 80 9.50 0.13 -0.06
N ASN A 81 8.83 0.59 1.01
CA ASN A 81 8.20 1.90 1.09
C ASN A 81 8.90 2.82 2.09
N LEU A 82 9.93 3.54 1.68
CA LEU A 82 10.69 4.40 2.60
C LEU A 82 9.86 5.57 3.15
N CYS A 83 9.93 5.77 4.47
CA CYS A 83 9.37 6.95 5.14
C CYS A 83 10.46 7.71 5.90
N ARG A 84 10.51 9.03 5.73
CA ARG A 84 11.44 9.91 6.46
C ARG A 84 10.82 10.64 7.65
N CYS A 85 9.50 10.65 7.74
CA CYS A 85 8.77 11.44 8.74
C CYS A 85 8.38 10.66 9.99
N GLY A 86 8.24 9.32 9.91
CA GLY A 86 7.99 8.48 11.09
C GLY A 86 6.73 7.61 11.04
N THR A 87 6.33 7.13 9.86
CA THR A 87 5.17 6.23 9.70
C THR A 87 5.26 4.95 10.54
N TYR A 88 6.43 4.30 10.60
CA TYR A 88 6.56 2.92 11.11
C TYR A 88 6.34 2.71 12.61
N GLN A 89 6.24 3.78 13.39
CA GLN A 89 6.01 3.69 14.84
C GLN A 89 4.54 3.94 15.20
N ARG A 90 3.67 4.13 14.21
CA ARG A 90 2.25 4.46 14.38
C ARG A 90 1.36 3.30 13.98
#